data_AF-A0A1F6IU35-F1
#
_entry.id   AF-A0A1F6IU35-F1
#
_cell.length_a   1.000
_cell.length_b   1.000
_cell.length_c   1.000
_cell.angle_alpha   90.00
_cell.angle_beta   90.00
_cell.angle_gamma   90.00
#
_symmetry.space_group_name_H-M   'P 1'
#
loop_
_entity.id
_entity.type
_entity.pdbx_description
1 polymer ?
#
loop_
_entity_poly.entity_id
_entity_poly.type
_entity_poly.pdbx_seq_one_letter_code
_entity_poly.pdbx_strand_id
1 'polypeptide(L)'
;MENSVVAVPIGRPALSNDDINLIFRKLEPHLKMGLSINRACYKASIPKSTVYDLYNENSQFAERIDTARNYFTDLINNIIHTELLDIVEFQKISLGPLNTDEKKFILWIAANSNAMKEYYCSNIQKIDE
;
A
#
# COMPACT_ATOMS: atom_id res chain seq x y z
N MET A 1 -33.66 12.24 -48.33
CA MET A 1 -32.43 11.48 -48.05
C MET A 1 -31.40 12.48 -47.56
N GLU A 2 -31.41 12.78 -46.26
CA GLU A 2 -30.36 13.58 -45.63
C GLU A 2 -29.44 12.62 -44.90
N ASN A 3 -28.24 12.43 -45.44
CA ASN A 3 -27.18 11.69 -44.78
C ASN A 3 -26.57 12.63 -43.72
N SER A 4 -26.96 12.45 -42.47
CA SER A 4 -26.30 13.07 -41.33
C SER A 4 -24.92 12.45 -41.15
N VAL A 5 -23.89 13.21 -41.51
CA VAL A 5 -22.49 12.86 -41.25
C VAL A 5 -22.27 12.97 -39.74
N VAL A 6 -22.17 11.82 -39.07
CA VAL A 6 -21.82 11.76 -37.64
C VAL A 6 -20.36 12.16 -37.50
N ALA A 7 -20.10 13.31 -36.87
CA ALA A 7 -18.77 13.76 -36.54
C ALA A 7 -18.10 12.76 -35.58
N VAL A 8 -17.03 12.12 -36.01
CA VAL A 8 -16.18 11.30 -35.14
C VAL A 8 -15.35 12.26 -34.29
N PRO A 9 -15.46 12.26 -32.95
CA PRO A 9 -14.66 13.15 -32.11
C PRO A 9 -13.19 12.78 -32.26
N ILE A 10 -12.37 13.76 -32.64
CA ILE A 10 -10.91 13.63 -32.72
C ILE A 10 -10.39 13.64 -31.27
N GLY A 11 -10.29 12.46 -30.68
CA GLY A 11 -9.80 12.22 -29.33
C GLY A 11 -9.70 10.72 -29.05
N ARG A 12 -8.91 10.32 -28.05
CA ARG A 12 -8.88 8.92 -27.59
C ARG A 12 -10.28 8.58 -27.07
N PRO A 13 -10.92 7.47 -27.50
CA PRO A 13 -12.25 7.13 -27.01
C PRO A 13 -12.24 7.01 -25.48
N ALA A 14 -13.31 7.50 -24.85
CA ALA A 14 -13.50 7.33 -23.41
C ALA A 14 -13.47 5.83 -23.07
N LEU A 15 -12.71 5.47 -22.04
CA LEU A 15 -12.62 4.08 -21.60
C LEU A 15 -13.98 3.61 -21.07
N SER A 16 -14.38 2.40 -21.43
CA SER A 16 -15.57 1.79 -20.85
C SER A 16 -15.31 1.39 -19.40
N ASN A 17 -16.37 1.22 -18.62
CA ASN A 17 -16.24 0.70 -17.24
C ASN A 17 -15.59 -0.70 -17.22
N ASP A 18 -15.80 -1.51 -18.24
CA ASP A 18 -15.18 -2.84 -18.36
C ASP A 18 -13.67 -2.74 -18.59
N ASP A 19 -13.22 -1.78 -19.39
CA ASP A 19 -11.79 -1.51 -19.60
C ASP A 19 -11.12 -1.02 -18.32
N ILE A 20 -11.78 -0.12 -17.57
CA ILE A 20 -11.30 0.37 -16.27
C ILE A 20 -11.17 -0.79 -15.28
N ASN A 21 -12.17 -1.69 -15.25
CA ASN A 21 -12.14 -2.88 -14.41
C ASN A 21 -11.01 -3.85 -14.80
N LEU A 22 -10.76 -4.03 -16.09
CA LEU A 22 -9.67 -4.86 -16.59
C LEU A 22 -8.31 -4.28 -16.21
N ILE A 23 -8.13 -2.95 -16.35
CA ILE A 23 -6.94 -2.24 -15.92
C ILE A 23 -6.70 -2.48 -14.43
N PHE A 24 -7.72 -2.28 -13.59
CA PHE A 24 -7.59 -2.51 -12.15
C PHE A 24 -7.19 -3.96 -11.84
N ARG A 25 -7.86 -4.96 -12.42
CA ARG A 25 -7.57 -6.38 -12.17
C ARG A 25 -6.13 -6.76 -12.49
N LYS A 26 -5.52 -6.12 -13.50
CA LYS A 26 -4.11 -6.34 -13.85
C LYS A 26 -3.15 -5.65 -12.89
N LEU A 27 -3.51 -4.47 -12.38
CA LEU A 27 -2.67 -3.71 -11.43
C LEU A 27 -2.75 -4.26 -10.01
N GLU A 28 -3.94 -4.68 -9.57
CA GLU A 28 -4.25 -5.10 -8.21
C GLU A 28 -3.21 -6.05 -7.58
N PRO A 29 -2.82 -7.19 -8.19
CA PRO A 29 -1.86 -8.10 -7.56
C PRO A 29 -0.50 -7.42 -7.32
N HIS A 30 -0.06 -6.55 -8.22
CA HIS A 30 1.20 -5.84 -8.09
C HIS A 30 1.15 -4.76 -7.01
N LEU A 31 0.03 -4.05 -6.91
CA LEU A 31 -0.20 -3.05 -5.86
C LEU A 31 -0.25 -3.71 -4.47
N LYS A 32 -0.94 -4.84 -4.35
CA LYS A 32 -1.01 -5.64 -3.11
C LYS A 32 0.33 -6.24 -2.67
N MET A 33 1.31 -6.33 -3.57
CA MET A 33 2.70 -6.69 -3.23
C MET A 33 3.52 -5.50 -2.70
N GLY A 34 2.90 -4.32 -2.52
CA GLY A 34 3.60 -3.11 -2.07
C GLY A 34 4.33 -2.35 -3.18
N LEU A 35 4.08 -2.68 -4.45
CA LEU A 35 4.71 -1.94 -5.56
C LEU A 35 4.06 -0.56 -5.74
N SER A 36 4.87 0.45 -6.03
CA SER A 36 4.39 1.77 -6.47
C SER A 36 3.53 1.65 -7.74
N ILE A 37 2.58 2.56 -7.95
CA ILE A 37 1.73 2.62 -9.15
C ILE A 37 2.57 2.53 -10.43
N ASN A 38 3.67 3.28 -10.52
CA ASN A 38 4.59 3.24 -11.67
C ASN A 38 5.14 1.83 -11.96
N ARG A 39 5.63 1.13 -10.93
CA ARG A 39 6.16 -0.24 -11.07
C ARG A 39 5.06 -1.25 -11.39
N ALA A 40 3.87 -1.09 -10.80
CA ALA A 40 2.71 -1.93 -11.11
C ALA A 40 2.28 -1.77 -12.58
N CYS A 41 2.24 -0.52 -13.09
CA CYS A 41 1.97 -0.22 -14.49
C CYS A 41 2.99 -0.89 -15.42
N TYR A 42 4.28 -0.79 -15.10
CA TYR A 42 5.35 -1.45 -15.86
C TYR A 42 5.16 -2.97 -15.91
N LYS A 43 4.86 -3.61 -14.77
CA LYS A 43 4.65 -5.07 -14.69
C LYS A 43 3.38 -5.54 -15.41
N ALA A 44 2.33 -4.71 -15.39
CA ALA A 44 1.07 -4.99 -16.06
C ALA A 44 1.06 -4.62 -17.56
N SER A 45 2.16 -4.03 -18.06
CA SER A 45 2.25 -3.46 -19.42
C SER A 45 1.13 -2.44 -19.70
N ILE A 46 0.82 -1.60 -18.72
CA ILE A 46 -0.20 -0.55 -18.83
C ILE A 46 0.50 0.82 -18.86
N PRO A 47 0.15 1.73 -19.79
CA PRO A 47 0.71 3.07 -19.81
C PRO A 47 0.41 3.82 -18.50
N LYS A 48 1.45 4.31 -17.83
CA LYS A 48 1.30 5.05 -16.56
C LYS A 48 0.39 6.27 -16.69
N SER A 49 0.45 6.99 -17.83
CA SER A 49 -0.38 8.18 -18.07
C SER A 49 -1.86 7.84 -17.97
N THR A 50 -2.30 6.78 -18.67
CA THR A 50 -3.68 6.29 -18.60
C THR A 50 -4.13 6.00 -17.16
N VAL A 51 -3.25 5.42 -16.34
CA VAL A 51 -3.59 5.08 -14.94
C VAL A 51 -3.65 6.33 -14.06
N TYR A 52 -2.74 7.29 -14.25
CA TYR A 52 -2.77 8.55 -13.49
C TYR A 52 -3.95 9.44 -13.91
N ASP A 53 -4.29 9.49 -15.19
CA ASP A 53 -5.47 10.21 -15.69
C ASP A 53 -6.73 9.61 -15.05
N LEU A 54 -6.89 8.28 -15.11
CA LEU A 54 -8.00 7.57 -14.44
C LEU A 54 -8.03 7.80 -12.93
N TYR A 55 -6.87 7.81 -12.26
CA TYR A 55 -6.79 8.03 -10.82
C TYR A 55 -7.22 9.45 -10.44
N ASN A 56 -6.93 10.45 -11.26
CA ASN A 56 -7.32 11.84 -10.99
C ASN A 56 -8.78 12.13 -11.37
N GLU A 57 -9.30 11.47 -12.41
CA GLU A 57 -10.62 11.75 -12.98
C GLU A 57 -11.73 10.84 -12.44
N ASN A 58 -11.40 9.64 -11.93
CA ASN A 58 -12.37 8.66 -11.45
C ASN A 58 -12.10 8.31 -9.97
N SER A 59 -12.90 8.90 -9.07
CA SER A 59 -12.76 8.72 -7.61
C SER A 59 -12.91 7.26 -7.17
N GLN A 60 -13.81 6.49 -7.79
CA GLN A 60 -14.00 5.07 -7.47
C GLN A 60 -12.78 4.23 -7.86
N PHE A 61 -12.16 4.53 -9.00
CA PHE A 61 -10.92 3.88 -9.41
C PHE A 61 -9.77 4.26 -8.45
N ALA A 62 -9.68 5.53 -8.07
CA ALA A 62 -8.68 6.02 -7.13
C ALA A 62 -8.76 5.31 -5.77
N GLU A 63 -9.97 5.22 -5.20
CA GLU A 63 -10.23 4.53 -3.94
C GLU A 63 -9.80 3.05 -3.99
N ARG A 64 -10.09 2.37 -5.11
CA ARG A 64 -9.67 0.97 -5.30
C ARG A 64 -8.15 0.83 -5.38
N ILE A 65 -7.47 1.75 -6.06
CA ILE A 65 -6.00 1.77 -6.15
C ILE A 65 -5.40 1.98 -4.76
N ASP A 66 -5.90 2.92 -3.98
CA ASP A 66 -5.36 3.19 -2.65
C ASP A 66 -5.64 2.05 -1.68
N THR A 67 -6.83 1.46 -1.73
CA THR A 67 -7.14 0.23 -0.99
C THR A 67 -6.16 -0.89 -1.32
N ALA A 68 -5.89 -1.12 -2.61
CA ALA A 68 -4.94 -2.16 -3.02
C ALA A 68 -3.50 -1.88 -2.57
N ARG A 69 -3.09 -0.60 -2.51
CA ARG A 69 -1.76 -0.20 -2.03
C ARG A 69 -1.63 -0.32 -0.51
N ASN A 70 -2.71 -0.08 0.22
CA ASN A 70 -2.71 -0.18 1.68
C ASN A 70 -2.72 -1.63 2.16
N TYR A 71 -3.22 -2.57 1.35
CA TYR A 71 -3.25 -4.00 1.69
C TYR A 71 -1.93 -4.55 2.24
N PHE A 72 -0.80 -4.24 1.59
CA PHE A 72 0.51 -4.72 2.06
C PHE A 72 0.89 -4.11 3.41
N THR A 73 0.59 -2.83 3.60
CA THR A 73 0.81 -2.12 4.86
C THR A 73 -0.03 -2.73 5.98
N ASP A 74 -1.31 -2.99 5.71
CA ASP A 74 -2.22 -3.61 6.67
C ASP A 74 -1.78 -5.03 7.05
N LEU A 75 -1.33 -5.81 6.06
CA LEU A 75 -0.81 -7.16 6.29
C LEU A 75 0.42 -7.13 7.20
N ILE A 76 1.38 -6.25 6.93
CA ILE A 76 2.61 -6.13 7.73
C ILE A 76 2.29 -5.61 9.13
N ASN A 77 1.39 -4.63 9.26
CA ASN A 77 0.95 -4.13 10.56
C ASN A 77 0.29 -5.23 11.40
N ASN A 78 -0.52 -6.09 10.79
CA ASN A 78 -1.14 -7.22 11.47
C ASN A 78 -0.09 -8.22 11.96
N ILE A 79 0.89 -8.58 11.11
CA ILE A 79 2.01 -9.46 11.51
C ILE A 79 2.75 -8.86 12.70
N ILE A 80 3.14 -7.59 12.61
CA ILE A 80 3.85 -6.88 13.69
C ILE A 80 3.02 -6.87 14.98
N HIS A 81 1.71 -6.61 14.87
CA HIS A 81 0.82 -6.58 16.01
C HIS A 81 0.70 -7.95 16.69
N THR A 82 0.56 -9.04 15.91
CA THR A 82 0.53 -10.41 16.43
C THR A 82 1.81 -10.74 17.18
N GLU A 83 2.98 -10.47 16.59
CA GLU A 83 4.27 -10.72 17.26
C GLU A 83 4.42 -9.93 18.57
N LEU A 84 3.97 -8.67 18.61
CA LEU A 84 3.95 -7.89 19.85
C LEU A 84 3.05 -8.51 20.93
N LEU A 85 1.88 -9.04 20.55
CA LEU A 85 0.99 -9.72 21.49
C LEU A 85 1.62 -10.99 22.04
N ASP A 86 2.29 -11.77 21.19
CA ASP A 86 2.98 -13.00 21.59
C ASP A 86 4.12 -12.69 22.56
N ILE A 87 4.88 -11.62 22.33
CA ILE A 87 5.91 -11.14 23.27
C ILE A 87 5.30 -10.75 24.62
N VAL A 88 4.20 -10.00 24.62
CA VAL A 88 3.50 -9.59 25.84
C VAL A 88 3.00 -10.82 26.62
N GLU A 89 2.45 -11.80 25.92
CA GLU A 89 1.96 -13.02 26.55
C GLU A 89 3.10 -13.87 27.11
N PHE A 90 4.20 -14.00 26.37
CA PHE A 90 5.42 -14.65 26.85
C PHE A 90 5.96 -14.00 28.13
N GLN A 91 5.93 -12.67 28.24
CA GLN A 91 6.35 -11.97 29.45
C GLN A 91 5.46 -12.26 30.66
N LYS A 92 4.13 -12.36 30.46
CA LYS A 92 3.21 -12.68 31.57
C LYS A 92 3.44 -14.08 32.12
N ILE A 93 3.80 -15.03 31.24
CA ILE A 93 3.95 -16.44 31.59
C ILE A 93 5.35 -16.75 32.12
N SER A 94 6.41 -16.25 31.46
CA SER A 94 7.78 -16.74 31.71
C SER A 94 8.46 -16.15 32.93
N LEU A 95 7.94 -15.05 33.52
CA LEU A 95 8.58 -14.25 34.58
C LEU A 95 10.03 -13.82 34.26
N GLY A 96 10.52 -14.07 33.05
CA GLY A 96 11.90 -13.87 32.61
C GLY A 96 12.03 -12.62 31.75
N PRO A 97 13.26 -12.07 31.63
CA PRO A 97 13.51 -10.95 30.74
C PRO A 97 13.35 -11.38 29.27
N LEU A 98 12.97 -10.42 28.41
CA LEU A 98 12.97 -10.62 26.96
C LEU A 98 14.35 -11.05 26.45
N ASN A 99 14.34 -11.93 25.46
CA ASN A 99 15.53 -12.30 24.74
C ASN A 99 16.04 -11.13 23.86
N THR A 100 17.25 -11.28 23.33
CA THR A 100 17.91 -10.22 22.55
C THR A 100 17.14 -9.85 21.28
N ASP A 101 16.51 -10.81 20.62
CA ASP A 101 15.84 -10.59 19.33
C ASP A 101 14.48 -9.90 19.54
N GLU A 102 13.74 -10.28 20.58
CA GLU A 102 12.52 -9.59 21.02
C GLU A 102 12.79 -8.13 21.36
N LYS A 103 13.89 -7.86 22.10
CA LYS A 103 14.32 -6.49 22.41
C LYS A 103 14.64 -5.69 21.15
N LYS A 104 15.39 -6.26 20.21
CA LYS A 104 15.71 -5.62 18.93
C LYS A 104 14.45 -5.32 18.11
N PHE A 105 13.50 -6.25 18.10
CA PHE A 105 12.23 -6.08 17.39
C PHE A 105 11.40 -4.92 17.97
N ILE A 106 11.25 -4.86 19.30
CA ILE A 106 10.55 -3.75 19.97
C ILE A 106 11.24 -2.41 19.70
N LEU A 107 12.57 -2.36 19.80
CA LEU A 107 13.34 -1.14 19.51
C LEU A 107 13.18 -0.70 18.05
N TRP A 108 13.20 -1.64 17.11
CA TRP A 108 12.95 -1.35 15.70
C TRP A 108 11.54 -0.80 15.48
N ILE A 109 10.51 -1.37 16.12
CA ILE A 109 9.13 -0.84 16.03
C ILE A 109 9.04 0.57 16.61
N ALA A 110 9.62 0.80 17.79
CA ALA A 110 9.61 2.12 18.44
C ALA A 110 10.27 3.20 17.56
N ALA A 111 11.31 2.83 16.81
CA ALA A 111 12.00 3.73 15.89
C ALA A 111 11.22 4.02 14.59
N ASN A 112 10.46 3.05 14.09
CA ASN A 112 9.90 3.09 12.72
C ASN A 112 8.39 3.32 12.69
N SER A 113 7.66 2.99 13.76
CA SER A 113 6.21 3.19 13.84
C SER A 113 5.85 4.67 13.94
N ASN A 114 4.96 5.13 13.07
CA ASN A 114 4.45 6.51 13.13
C ASN A 114 3.78 6.84 14.47
N ALA A 115 3.20 5.84 15.14
CA ALA A 115 2.56 6.03 16.45
C ALA A 115 3.56 6.26 17.60
N MET A 116 4.82 5.86 17.43
CA MET A 116 5.84 5.93 18.49
C MET A 116 6.90 7.02 18.25
N LYS A 117 6.96 7.58 17.04
CA LYS A 117 7.91 8.64 16.67
C LYS A 117 7.88 9.83 17.62
N GLU A 118 6.71 10.30 18.04
CA GLU A 118 6.59 11.45 18.94
C GLU A 118 7.22 11.22 20.33
N TYR A 119 7.23 9.98 20.81
CA TYR A 119 7.74 9.63 22.15
C TYR A 119 9.17 9.09 22.14
N TYR A 120 9.61 8.46 21.05
CA TYR A 120 10.88 7.71 21.00
C TYR A 120 11.97 8.34 20.09
N CYS A 121 11.64 9.24 19.16
CA CYS A 121 12.66 9.86 18.30
C CYS A 121 13.71 10.69 19.05
N SER A 122 13.45 11.11 20.29
CA SER A 122 14.40 11.89 21.08
C SER A 122 15.47 11.07 21.80
N ASN A 123 15.36 9.72 21.87
CA ASN A 123 16.22 8.91 22.75
C ASN A 123 16.87 7.66 22.12
N ILE A 124 16.60 7.32 20.85
CA ILE A 124 17.17 6.10 20.22
C ILE A 124 18.66 6.24 19.85
N GLN A 125 19.21 7.46 19.79
CA GLN A 125 20.64 7.71 19.50
C GLN A 125 21.62 7.30 20.61
N LYS A 126 21.18 6.65 21.69
CA LYS A 126 22.03 6.29 22.85
C LYS A 126 22.11 4.78 23.14
N ILE A 127 21.64 3.91 22.22
CA ILE A 127 21.57 2.46 22.48
C ILE A 127 22.72 1.69 21.80
N ASP A 128 23.68 2.39 21.18
CA ASP A 128 24.88 1.80 20.54
C ASP A 128 26.20 2.17 21.26
N GLU A 129 26.15 2.55 22.54
CA GLU A 129 27.33 2.68 23.44
C GLU A 129 27.20 1.73 24.64
#